data_AF-A0A8T6WQ44-F1
#
_entry.id   AF-A0A8T6WQ44-F1
#
_cell.length_a   1.000
_cell.length_b   1.000
_cell.length_c   1.000
_cell.angle_alpha   90.00
_cell.angle_beta   90.00
_cell.angle_gamma   90.00
#
_symmetry.space_group_name_H-M   'P 1'
#
loop_
_entity.id
_entity.type
_entity.pdbx_description
1 polymer ?
#
loop_
_entity_poly.entity_id
_entity_poly.type
_entity_poly.pdbx_seq_one_letter_code
_entity_poly.pdbx_strand_id
1 'polypeptide(L)'
;MAEENQLAAPCGLYCGVCIDKLVYDECHGCFCDCGECAATSHHDRCEIFKCSVEQNELGGCHECEDFPCSMLIRFCYNPVWMHHLPVLENLRRRRTIGTKQWMKEQEKLWSHKWYRRMWLWLQKECEERLQRALKESKEFLVEEK
;
A
#
# COMPACT_ATOMS: atom_id res chain seq x y z
N MET A 1 13.86 18.44 6.01
CA MET A 1 13.37 18.04 4.67
C MET A 1 12.89 16.58 4.66
N ALA A 2 12.28 16.11 5.75
CA ALA A 2 11.83 14.71 5.91
C ALA A 2 10.34 14.49 5.57
N GLU A 3 9.55 15.54 5.32
CA GLU A 3 8.08 15.42 5.18
C GLU A 3 7.56 15.14 3.76
N GLU A 4 8.25 15.53 2.69
CA GLU A 4 7.60 15.62 1.36
C GLU A 4 7.14 14.28 0.75
N ASN A 5 7.76 13.16 1.12
CA ASN A 5 7.49 11.85 0.51
C ASN A 5 7.20 10.73 1.54
N GLN A 6 7.09 11.06 2.83
CA GLN A 6 6.93 10.07 3.90
C GLN A 6 5.72 9.13 3.68
N LEU A 7 4.67 9.65 3.04
CA LEU A 7 3.41 8.93 2.79
C LEU A 7 3.34 8.28 1.41
N ALA A 8 4.40 8.38 0.61
CA ALA A 8 4.47 7.82 -0.72
C ALA A 8 4.97 6.37 -0.68
N ALA A 9 4.14 5.44 -0.22
CA ALA A 9 4.55 4.05 -0.03
C ALA A 9 5.21 3.46 -1.27
N PRO A 10 6.24 2.61 -1.12
CA PRO A 10 6.94 2.01 -2.26
C PRO A 10 6.04 1.16 -3.14
N CYS A 11 4.99 0.57 -2.57
CA CYS A 11 3.97 -0.20 -3.29
C CYS A 11 2.98 0.67 -4.08
N GLY A 12 3.03 2.01 -3.98
CA GLY A 12 2.12 2.91 -4.70
C GLY A 12 0.81 3.23 -3.99
N LEU A 13 0.58 2.70 -2.79
CA LEU A 13 -0.48 3.19 -1.92
C LEU A 13 -0.08 4.54 -1.31
N TYR A 14 -1.09 5.35 -0.98
CA TYR A 14 -0.89 6.61 -0.26
C TYR A 14 -1.15 6.39 1.24
N CYS A 15 -0.10 6.46 2.07
CA CYS A 15 -0.23 6.18 3.51
C CYS A 15 -1.20 7.14 4.22
N GLY A 16 -1.41 8.35 3.68
CA GLY A 16 -2.32 9.35 4.25
C GLY A 16 -3.80 8.91 4.31
N VAL A 17 -4.15 7.78 3.68
CA VAL A 17 -5.48 7.16 3.80
C VAL A 17 -5.44 5.72 4.31
N CYS A 18 -4.31 5.23 4.79
CA CYS A 18 -4.21 3.93 5.47
C CYS A 18 -4.89 4.01 6.84
N ILE A 19 -5.61 2.95 7.23
CA ILE A 19 -6.31 2.88 8.52
C ILE A 19 -5.35 2.97 9.71
N ASP A 20 -4.18 2.31 9.65
CA ASP A 20 -3.16 2.33 10.71
C ASP A 20 -2.61 3.73 10.97
N LYS A 21 -2.48 4.54 9.91
CA LYS A 21 -2.07 5.94 10.04
C LYS A 21 -3.22 6.85 10.46
N LEU A 22 -4.33 6.80 9.73
CA LEU A 22 -5.35 7.84 9.81
C LEU A 22 -6.35 7.62 10.95
N VAL A 23 -6.56 6.36 11.36
CA VAL A 23 -7.56 5.99 12.37
C VAL A 23 -6.90 5.52 13.65
N TYR A 24 -5.91 4.62 13.55
CA TYR A 24 -5.23 4.07 14.73
C TYR A 24 -4.07 4.93 15.23
N ASP A 25 -3.56 5.82 14.38
CA ASP A 25 -2.45 6.73 14.69
C ASP A 25 -1.19 6.01 15.19
N GLU A 26 -0.97 4.78 14.73
CA GLU A 26 0.16 3.93 15.13
C GLU A 26 1.27 3.91 14.06
N CYS A 27 0.95 4.31 12.84
CA CYS A 27 1.87 4.33 11.71
C CYS A 27 2.07 5.74 11.17
N HIS A 28 3.32 6.18 11.06
CA HIS A 28 3.62 7.50 10.54
C HIS A 28 3.78 7.55 9.01
N GLY A 29 3.89 6.40 8.33
CA GLY A 29 4.09 6.27 6.88
C GLY A 29 5.29 5.39 6.55
N CYS A 30 5.29 4.74 5.37
CA CYS A 30 6.32 3.76 5.01
C CYS A 30 7.74 4.32 4.93
N PHE A 31 7.91 5.62 4.64
CA PHE A 31 9.23 6.25 4.64
C PHE A 31 9.49 7.06 5.92
N CYS A 32 8.78 6.77 7.01
CA CYS A 32 9.09 7.37 8.31
C CYS A 32 10.37 6.76 8.89
N ASP A 33 11.21 7.62 9.46
CA ASP A 33 12.52 7.31 10.04
C ASP A 33 12.52 7.35 11.59
N CYS A 34 11.35 7.46 12.23
CA CYS A 34 11.26 7.59 13.68
C CYS A 34 11.65 6.31 14.45
N GLY A 35 11.74 5.16 13.78
CA GLY A 35 12.15 3.87 14.35
C GLY A 35 11.14 3.22 15.31
N GLU A 36 10.21 3.98 15.89
CA GLU A 36 9.34 3.55 16.99
C GLU A 36 7.87 3.26 16.60
N CYS A 37 7.43 3.63 15.39
CA CYS A 37 6.05 3.44 14.96
C CYS A 37 5.81 2.08 14.28
N ALA A 38 4.54 1.76 14.01
CA ALA A 38 4.13 0.51 13.36
C ALA A 38 4.69 0.32 11.93
N ALA A 39 5.28 1.36 11.31
CA ALA A 39 5.99 1.20 10.04
C ALA A 39 7.18 0.24 10.18
N THR A 40 7.95 0.32 11.28
CA THR A 40 9.14 -0.52 11.50
C THR A 40 8.79 -2.00 11.44
N SER A 41 7.79 -2.43 12.24
CA SER A 41 7.35 -3.84 12.27
C SER A 41 6.63 -4.26 10.98
N HIS A 42 6.06 -3.32 10.23
CA HIS A 42 5.50 -3.60 8.92
C HIS A 42 6.60 -3.86 7.87
N HIS A 43 7.73 -3.14 7.90
CA HIS A 43 8.84 -3.37 6.98
C HIS A 43 9.39 -4.80 7.08
N ASP A 44 9.48 -5.33 8.30
CA ASP A 44 9.93 -6.71 8.58
C ASP A 44 9.11 -7.79 7.86
N ARG A 45 7.85 -7.51 7.50
CA ARG A 45 6.94 -8.44 6.82
C ARG A 45 6.55 -8.02 5.40
N CYS A 46 6.94 -6.82 4.95
CA CYS A 46 6.53 -6.28 3.66
C CYS A 46 7.52 -6.67 2.55
N GLU A 47 7.16 -7.66 1.74
CA GLU A 47 8.00 -8.13 0.62
C GLU A 47 8.34 -7.03 -0.38
N ILE A 48 7.39 -6.11 -0.66
CA ILE A 48 7.62 -5.00 -1.57
C ILE A 48 8.65 -4.02 -1.01
N PHE A 49 8.58 -3.70 0.29
CA PHE A 49 9.54 -2.77 0.92
C PHE A 49 10.95 -3.34 0.87
N LYS A 50 11.11 -4.60 1.29
CA LYS A 50 12.40 -5.32 1.23
C LYS A 50 12.96 -5.36 -0.19
N CYS A 51 12.12 -5.71 -1.17
CA CYS A 51 12.53 -5.76 -2.56
C CYS A 51 12.92 -4.38 -3.10
N SER A 52 12.03 -3.39 -3.07
CA SER A 52 12.30 -2.13 -3.74
C SER A 52 13.28 -1.23 -2.97
N VAL A 53 13.12 -1.12 -1.65
CA VAL A 53 13.86 -0.14 -0.84
C VAL A 53 15.16 -0.74 -0.32
N GLU A 54 15.11 -1.89 0.34
CA GLU A 54 16.30 -2.46 1.00
C GLU A 54 17.27 -3.12 0.00
N GLN A 55 16.76 -3.89 -0.96
CA GLN A 55 17.60 -4.66 -1.89
C GLN A 55 18.01 -3.89 -3.13
N ASN A 56 17.14 -3.01 -3.63
CA ASN A 56 17.34 -2.29 -4.90
C ASN A 56 17.50 -0.77 -4.72
N GLU A 57 17.46 -0.26 -3.48
CA GLU A 57 17.68 1.15 -3.15
C GLU A 57 16.77 2.14 -3.92
N LEU A 58 15.55 1.71 -4.25
CA LEU A 58 14.56 2.50 -4.99
C LEU A 58 13.67 3.30 -4.03
N GLY A 59 13.21 4.47 -4.49
CA GLY A 59 12.16 5.26 -3.84
C GLY A 59 10.75 4.63 -3.95
N GLY A 60 10.64 3.48 -4.61
CA GLY A 60 9.44 2.65 -4.75
C GLY A 60 9.34 1.97 -6.11
N CYS A 61 8.38 1.06 -6.27
CA CYS A 61 8.21 0.24 -7.49
C CYS A 61 8.06 1.05 -8.80
N HIS A 62 7.70 2.33 -8.72
CA HIS A 62 7.61 3.22 -9.87
C HIS A 62 8.97 3.46 -10.56
N GLU A 63 10.10 3.22 -9.88
CA GLU A 63 11.45 3.35 -10.45
C GLU A 63 11.99 2.02 -11.00
N CYS A 64 11.33 0.89 -10.71
CA CYS A 64 11.80 -0.44 -11.10
C CYS A 64 11.69 -0.68 -12.61
N GLU A 65 12.76 -1.16 -13.24
CA GLU A 65 12.79 -1.45 -14.68
C GLU A 65 11.80 -2.55 -15.08
N ASP A 66 11.61 -3.55 -14.22
CA ASP A 66 10.69 -4.67 -14.43
C ASP A 66 9.21 -4.33 -14.15
N PHE A 67 8.89 -3.06 -13.89
CA PHE A 67 7.52 -2.66 -13.57
C PHE A 67 6.56 -2.79 -14.76
N PRO A 68 5.37 -3.41 -14.58
CA PRO A 68 4.90 -4.09 -13.37
C PRO A 68 5.38 -5.55 -13.30
N CYS A 69 6.10 -5.91 -12.24
CA CYS A 69 6.58 -7.28 -12.04
C CYS A 69 5.51 -8.18 -11.41
N SER A 70 5.72 -9.50 -11.46
CA SER A 70 4.74 -10.50 -10.96
C SER A 70 4.44 -10.39 -9.47
N MET A 71 5.40 -9.96 -8.64
CA MET A 71 5.18 -9.68 -7.22
C MET A 71 4.15 -8.56 -7.04
N LEU A 72 4.34 -7.45 -7.75
CA LEU A 72 3.46 -6.31 -7.65
C LEU A 72 2.06 -6.59 -8.22
N ILE A 73 1.98 -7.35 -9.31
CA ILE A 73 0.70 -7.79 -9.89
C ILE A 73 -0.08 -8.63 -8.87
N ARG A 74 0.57 -9.60 -8.21
CA ARG A 74 -0.06 -10.41 -7.14
C ARG A 74 -0.52 -9.58 -5.95
N PHE A 75 0.26 -8.58 -5.56
CA PHE A 75 -0.11 -7.64 -4.50
C PHE A 75 -1.35 -6.80 -4.88
N CYS A 76 -1.37 -6.27 -6.10
CA CYS A 76 -2.44 -5.40 -6.61
C CYS A 76 -3.77 -6.16 -6.79
N TYR A 77 -3.72 -7.38 -7.32
CA TYR A 77 -4.90 -8.20 -7.61
C TYR A 77 -5.14 -9.27 -6.54
N ASN A 78 -4.77 -8.98 -5.30
CA ASN A 78 -5.07 -9.86 -4.19
C ASN A 78 -6.61 -9.92 -3.98
N PRO A 79 -7.22 -11.11 -3.96
CA PRO A 79 -8.69 -11.25 -3.92
C PRO A 79 -9.31 -10.79 -2.59
N VAL A 80 -8.52 -10.70 -1.53
CA VAL A 80 -8.95 -10.22 -0.21
C VAL A 80 -8.74 -8.72 -0.11
N TRP A 81 -7.57 -8.23 -0.50
CA TRP A 81 -7.14 -6.84 -0.34
C TRP A 81 -7.53 -5.97 -1.54
N MET A 82 -8.83 -5.84 -1.77
CA MET A 82 -9.39 -5.08 -2.90
C MET A 82 -8.98 -3.60 -2.90
N HIS A 83 -8.63 -3.04 -1.74
CA HIS A 83 -8.12 -1.67 -1.65
C HIS A 83 -6.70 -1.53 -2.25
N HIS A 84 -6.03 -2.61 -2.65
CA HIS A 84 -4.77 -2.57 -3.40
C HIS A 84 -4.95 -2.30 -4.90
N LEU A 85 -6.18 -2.39 -5.45
CA LEU A 85 -6.41 -2.20 -6.88
C LEU A 85 -5.82 -0.91 -7.50
N PRO A 86 -5.77 0.25 -6.81
CA PRO A 86 -5.17 1.46 -7.39
C PRO A 86 -3.65 1.44 -7.52
N VAL A 87 -2.96 0.44 -6.95
CA VAL A 87 -1.49 0.36 -6.89
C VAL A 87 -0.83 0.58 -8.24
N LEU A 88 -1.26 -0.15 -9.27
CA LEU A 88 -0.63 -0.07 -10.59
C LEU A 88 -0.82 1.30 -11.24
N GLU A 89 -2.01 1.87 -11.11
CA GLU A 89 -2.30 3.19 -11.67
C GLU A 89 -1.56 4.29 -10.91
N ASN A 90 -1.52 4.21 -9.59
CA ASN A 90 -0.74 5.14 -8.78
C ASN A 90 0.75 5.10 -9.13
N LEU A 91 1.33 3.91 -9.31
CA LEU A 91 2.74 3.78 -9.69
C LEU A 91 3.02 4.28 -11.11
N ARG A 92 2.13 4.01 -12.08
CA ARG A 92 2.21 4.58 -13.44
C ARG A 92 2.16 6.10 -13.41
N ARG A 93 1.20 6.65 -12.65
CA ARG A 93 1.05 8.10 -12.47
C ARG A 93 2.30 8.69 -11.81
N ARG A 94 2.77 8.10 -10.71
CA ARG A 94 3.96 8.51 -9.96
C ARG A 94 5.24 8.44 -10.81
N ARG A 95 5.40 7.42 -11.66
CA ARG A 95 6.49 7.32 -12.65
C ARG A 95 6.47 8.48 -13.65
N THR A 96 5.27 8.89 -14.06
CA THR A 96 5.09 9.91 -15.11
C THR A 96 5.33 11.33 -14.61
N ILE A 97 4.85 11.65 -13.41
CA ILE A 97 4.84 13.03 -12.88
C ILE A 97 5.82 13.26 -11.72
N GLY A 98 6.48 12.19 -11.27
CA GLY A 98 7.35 12.19 -10.10
C GLY A 98 6.58 12.16 -8.77
N THR A 99 7.27 11.74 -7.71
CA THR A 99 6.68 11.55 -6.37
C THR A 99 6.06 12.83 -5.81
N LYS A 100 6.74 13.98 -5.93
CA LYS A 100 6.26 15.26 -5.35
C LYS A 100 4.91 15.70 -5.92
N GLN A 101 4.73 15.59 -7.23
CA GLN A 101 3.47 15.98 -7.85
C GLN A 101 2.37 14.94 -7.58
N TRP A 102 2.72 13.66 -7.58
CA TRP A 102 1.78 12.60 -7.23
C TRP A 102 1.25 12.75 -5.79
N MET A 103 2.10 13.10 -4.83
CA MET A 103 1.68 13.39 -3.45
C MET A 103 0.61 14.50 -3.38
N LYS A 104 0.82 15.61 -4.10
CA LYS A 104 -0.17 16.70 -4.19
C LYS A 104 -1.50 16.24 -4.79
N GLU A 105 -1.46 15.35 -5.80
CA GLU A 105 -2.67 14.76 -6.38
C GLU A 105 -3.40 13.88 -5.37
N GLN A 106 -2.68 13.05 -4.62
CA GLN A 106 -3.27 12.20 -3.57
C GLN A 106 -3.88 13.03 -2.45
N GLU A 107 -3.15 14.02 -1.92
CA GLU A 107 -3.67 14.93 -0.88
C GLU A 107 -4.98 15.60 -1.32
N LYS A 108 -5.01 16.09 -2.56
CA LYS A 108 -6.21 16.71 -3.13
C LYS A 108 -7.36 15.70 -3.29
N LEU A 109 -7.10 14.53 -3.87
CA LEU A 109 -8.11 13.48 -4.07
C LEU A 109 -8.75 13.06 -2.74
N TRP A 110 -7.92 12.83 -1.72
CA TRP A 110 -8.34 12.31 -0.42
C TRP A 110 -8.82 13.40 0.56
N SER A 111 -8.77 14.67 0.17
CA SER A 111 -9.38 15.78 0.93
C SER A 111 -10.91 15.66 1.01
N HIS A 112 -11.53 14.96 0.05
CA HIS A 112 -12.97 14.77 0.00
C HIS A 112 -13.44 13.77 1.07
N LYS A 113 -14.10 14.28 2.13
CA LYS A 113 -14.51 13.50 3.30
C LYS A 113 -15.29 12.22 2.98
N TRP A 114 -16.24 12.28 2.05
CA TRP A 114 -17.04 11.10 1.67
C TRP A 114 -16.17 9.99 1.05
N TYR A 115 -15.36 10.31 0.04
CA TYR A 115 -14.44 9.36 -0.60
C TYR A 115 -13.49 8.72 0.42
N ARG A 116 -12.88 9.55 1.29
CA ARG A 116 -11.98 9.07 2.34
C ARG A 116 -12.70 8.12 3.31
N ARG A 117 -13.93 8.44 3.72
CA ARG A 117 -14.72 7.57 4.59
C ARG A 117 -15.06 6.23 3.93
N MET A 118 -15.47 6.24 2.66
CA MET A 118 -15.76 5.01 1.91
C MET A 118 -14.50 4.15 1.72
N TRP A 119 -13.35 4.78 1.54
CA TRP A 119 -12.07 4.09 1.46
C TRP A 119 -11.66 3.40 2.76
N LEU A 120 -11.82 4.09 3.90
CA LEU A 120 -11.58 3.48 5.22
C LEU A 120 -12.54 2.32 5.51
N TRP A 121 -13.82 2.47 5.12
CA TRP A 121 -14.78 1.37 5.20
C TRP A 121 -14.33 0.18 4.35
N LEU A 122 -13.85 0.41 3.11
CA LEU A 122 -13.35 -0.66 2.25
C LEU A 122 -12.14 -1.38 2.85
N GLN A 123 -11.21 -0.65 3.48
CA GLN A 123 -10.08 -1.29 4.19
C GLN A 123 -10.56 -2.20 5.31
N LYS A 124 -11.52 -1.72 6.11
CA LYS A 124 -12.08 -2.53 7.20
C LYS A 124 -12.80 -3.78 6.69
N GLU A 125 -13.56 -3.63 5.62
CA GLU A 125 -14.21 -4.73 4.92
C GLU A 125 -13.18 -5.75 4.39
N CYS A 126 -12.03 -5.31 3.88
CA CYS A 126 -10.96 -6.23 3.47
C CYS A 126 -10.38 -7.03 4.64
N GLU A 127 -10.18 -6.40 5.81
CA GLU A 127 -9.74 -7.12 7.02
C GLU A 127 -10.75 -8.20 7.43
N GLU A 128 -12.04 -7.88 7.42
CA GLU A 128 -13.10 -8.83 7.74
C GLU A 128 -13.18 -9.97 6.72
N ARG A 129 -13.00 -9.66 5.43
CA ARG A 129 -12.89 -10.67 4.37
C ARG A 129 -11.70 -11.58 4.58
N LEU A 130 -10.55 -11.08 5.04
CA LEU A 130 -9.40 -11.91 5.36
C LEU A 130 -9.74 -12.92 6.45
N GLN A 131 -10.35 -12.46 7.55
CA GLN A 131 -10.73 -13.33 8.65
C GLN A 131 -11.70 -14.44 8.20
N ARG A 132 -12.68 -14.07 7.37
CA ARG A 132 -13.62 -15.01 6.77
C ARG A 132 -12.91 -16.00 5.84
N ALA A 133 -12.05 -15.51 4.95
CA ALA A 133 -11.31 -16.35 4.01
C ALA A 133 -10.41 -17.35 4.75
N LEU A 134 -9.69 -16.93 5.80
CA LEU A 134 -8.86 -17.84 6.60
C LEU A 134 -9.67 -18.96 7.29
N LYS A 135 -10.93 -18.68 7.63
CA LYS A 135 -11.84 -19.64 8.23
C LYS A 135 -12.46 -20.59 7.20
N GLU A 136 -12.95 -20.05 6.09
CA GLU A 136 -13.82 -20.76 5.14
C GLU A 136 -13.07 -21.33 3.92
N SER A 137 -11.91 -20.78 3.54
CA SER A 137 -11.17 -21.21 2.32
C SER A 137 -10.76 -22.69 2.34
N LYS A 138 -10.62 -23.29 3.51
CA LYS A 138 -10.29 -24.72 3.68
C LYS A 138 -11.35 -25.65 3.09
N GLU A 139 -12.58 -25.17 2.94
CA GLU A 139 -13.69 -25.92 2.34
C GLU A 139 -13.62 -25.93 0.80
N PHE A 140 -12.79 -25.06 0.22
CA PHE A 140 -12.63 -24.89 -1.23
C PHE A 140 -11.27 -25.36 -1.75
N LEU A 141 -10.57 -26.21 -0.97
CA LEU A 141 -9.34 -26.85 -1.44
C LEU A 141 -9.65 -27.67 -2.68
N VAL A 142 -9.20 -27.18 -3.83
CA VAL A 142 -9.19 -27.96 -5.06
C VAL A 142 -8.06 -28.97 -4.88
N GLU A 143 -8.37 -30.27 -4.95
CA GLU A 143 -7.35 -31.32 -4.93
C GLU A 143 -6.29 -30.98 -6.00
N GLU A 144 -5.04 -30.80 -5.58
CA GLU A 144 -3.92 -30.67 -6.49
C GLU A 144 -3.82 -31.98 -7.28
N LYS A 145 -4.15 -31.93 -8.57
CA LYS A 145 -3.98 -33.06 -9.50
C LYS A 145 -2.53 -33.23 -9.90
#